data_AF-A0A6G2QLC4-F1
#
_entry.id   AF-A0A6G2QLC4-F1
#
_cell.length_a   1.000
_cell.length_b   1.000
_cell.length_c   1.000
_cell.angle_alpha   90.00
_cell.angle_beta   90.00
_cell.angle_gamma   90.00
#
_symmetry.space_group_name_H-M   'P 1'
#
loop_
_entity.id
_entity.type
_entity.pdbx_description
1 polymer ?
#
loop_
_entity_poly.entity_id
_entity_poly.type
_entity_poly.pdbx_seq_one_letter_code
_entity_poly.pdbx_strand_id
1 'polypeptide(L)' 'ALAATGHRRAAGACALGWAAGTAEFARARIVPGPRTREEVTTMLVTSVAIPPAATWHRLAGAWRHRNAPAWRETVR' A
#
# COMPACT_ATOMS: atom_id res chain seq x y z
N ALA A 1 -1.73 -13.24 -10.43
CA ALA A 1 -1.15 -14.59 -10.26
C ALA A 1 -2.16 -15.56 -9.64
N LEU A 2 -2.53 -15.45 -8.35
CA LEU A 2 -3.39 -16.43 -7.66
C LEU A 2 -4.73 -16.72 -8.37
N ALA A 3 -5.45 -15.70 -8.83
CA ALA A 3 -6.69 -15.91 -9.58
C ALA A 3 -6.45 -16.60 -10.94
N ALA A 4 -5.35 -16.24 -11.62
CA ALA A 4 -4.97 -16.81 -12.91
C ALA A 4 -4.41 -18.24 -12.78
N THR A 5 -3.90 -18.63 -11.62
CA THR A 5 -3.41 -19.99 -11.33
C THR A 5 -4.44 -20.87 -10.63
N GLY A 6 -5.73 -20.50 -10.66
CA GLY A 6 -6.84 -21.29 -10.09
C GLY A 6 -7.07 -21.14 -8.58
N HIS A 7 -6.24 -20.36 -7.87
CA HIS A 7 -6.31 -20.15 -6.43
C HIS A 7 -7.32 -19.04 -6.07
N ARG A 8 -8.57 -19.20 -6.50
CA ARG A 8 -9.63 -18.17 -6.38
C ARG A 8 -9.89 -17.75 -4.94
N ARG A 9 -9.88 -18.69 -3.99
CA ARG A 9 -10.07 -18.40 -2.56
C ARG A 9 -8.94 -17.54 -1.99
N ALA A 10 -7.69 -17.91 -2.28
CA ALA A 10 -6.53 -17.13 -1.84
C ALA A 10 -6.52 -15.74 -2.48
N ALA A 11 -6.85 -15.64 -3.78
CA ALA A 11 -6.99 -14.36 -4.46
C ALA A 11 -8.07 -13.48 -3.81
N GLY A 12 -9.22 -14.06 -3.46
CA GLY A 12 -10.29 -13.38 -2.75
C GLY A 12 -9.86 -12.90 -1.37
N ALA A 13 -9.19 -13.75 -0.59
CA ALA A 13 -8.66 -13.37 0.73
C ALA A 13 -7.65 -12.21 0.63
N CYS A 14 -6.73 -12.26 -0.33
CA CYS A 14 -5.78 -11.17 -0.58
C CYS A 14 -6.50 -9.88 -0.99
N ALA A 15 -7.49 -9.97 -1.88
CA ALA A 15 -8.27 -8.81 -2.31
C ALA A 15 -9.06 -8.19 -1.14
N LEU A 16 -9.68 -9.01 -0.30
CA LEU A 16 -10.40 -8.54 0.90
C LEU A 16 -9.46 -7.91 1.92
N GLY A 17 -8.30 -8.53 2.19
CA GLY A 17 -7.30 -7.96 3.10
C GLY A 17 -6.78 -6.62 2.59
N TRP A 18 -6.52 -6.50 1.30
CA TRP A 18 -6.15 -5.24 0.67
C TRP A 18 -7.26 -4.19 0.76
N ALA A 19 -8.51 -4.56 0.47
CA ALA A 19 -9.65 -3.66 0.52
C ALA A 19 -9.90 -3.15 1.94
N ALA A 20 -9.85 -4.03 2.94
CA ALA A 20 -10.01 -3.66 4.34
C ALA A 20 -8.91 -2.70 4.82
N GLY A 21 -7.65 -3.00 4.51
CA GLY A 21 -6.53 -2.12 4.86
C GLY A 21 -6.61 -0.76 4.16
N THR A 22 -7.02 -0.74 2.88
CA THR A 22 -7.19 0.49 2.11
C THR A 22 -8.34 1.34 2.64
N ALA A 23 -9.45 0.71 3.04
CA ALA A 23 -10.59 1.40 3.64
C ALA A 23 -10.21 2.05 4.98
N GLU A 24 -9.48 1.35 5.85
CA GLU A 24 -9.00 1.92 7.11
C GLU A 24 -8.01 3.06 6.88
N PHE A 25 -7.09 2.91 5.92
CA PHE A 25 -6.16 3.98 5.53
C PHE A 25 -6.89 5.21 4.99
N ALA A 26 -7.86 5.02 4.09
CA ALA A 26 -8.67 6.10 3.55
C ALA A 26 -9.49 6.80 4.66
N ARG A 27 -10.11 6.02 5.55
CA ARG A 27 -10.84 6.56 6.71
C ARG A 27 -9.94 7.41 7.59
N ALA A 28 -8.75 6.91 7.96
CA ALA A 28 -7.81 7.64 8.79
C ALA A 28 -7.35 8.96 8.16
N ARG A 29 -7.29 9.03 6.82
CA ARG A 29 -6.97 10.27 6.10
C ARG A 29 -8.15 11.21 5.98
N ILE A 30 -9.35 10.70 5.67
CA ILE A 30 -10.55 11.50 5.38
C ILE A 30 -11.20 12.02 6.68
N VAL A 31 -11.27 11.23 7.75
CA VAL A 31 -11.96 11.66 8.99
C VAL A 31 -11.45 13.00 9.55
N PRO A 32 -10.13 13.27 9.59
CA PRO A 32 -9.61 14.56 10.05
C PRO A 32 -9.86 15.75 9.09
N GLY A 33 -10.12 15.49 7.81
CA GLY A 33 -10.30 16.53 6.80
C GLY A 33 -10.55 15.89 5.43
N PRO A 34 -11.72 16.14 4.83
CA PRO A 34 -11.86 17.16 3.78
C PRO A 34 -13.20 17.90 3.88
N ARG A 35 -13.37 18.97 3.11
CA ARG A 35 -14.57 19.84 3.11
C ARG A 35 -15.36 19.75 1.80
N THR A 36 -14.81 19.10 0.76
CA THR A 36 -15.46 18.99 -0.55
C THR A 36 -15.44 17.57 -1.12
N ARG A 37 -16.33 17.30 -2.09
CA ARG A 37 -16.39 16.01 -2.80
C ARG A 37 -15.14 15.72 -3.64
N GLU A 38 -14.54 16.75 -4.20
CA GLU A 38 -13.31 16.64 -4.99
C GLU A 38 -12.13 16.20 -4.13
N GLU A 39 -12.00 16.77 -2.93
CA GLU A 39 -10.99 16.37 -1.97
C GLU A 39 -11.20 14.92 -1.52
N VAL A 40 -12.43 14.52 -1.19
CA VAL A 40 -12.75 13.12 -0.85
C VAL A 40 -12.34 12.18 -2.00
N THR A 41 -12.70 12.53 -3.24
CA THR A 41 -12.41 11.69 -4.41
C THR A 41 -10.90 11.54 -4.63
N THR A 42 -10.16 12.64 -4.55
CA THR A 42 -8.69 12.64 -4.62
C THR A 42 -8.08 11.79 -3.51
N MET A 43 -8.58 11.90 -2.29
CA MET A 43 -8.10 11.12 -1.15
C MET A 43 -8.40 9.63 -1.31
N LEU A 44 -9.57 9.26 -1.83
CA LEU A 44 -9.90 7.87 -2.13
C LEU A 44 -8.99 7.29 -3.22
N VAL A 45 -8.85 8.00 -4.35
CA VAL A 45 -7.99 7.57 -5.47
C VAL A 45 -6.55 7.38 -5.01
N THR A 46 -6.01 8.36 -4.27
CA THR A 46 -4.65 8.25 -3.74
C THR A 46 -4.54 7.14 -2.68
N SER A 47 -5.54 6.95 -1.84
CA SER A 47 -5.53 5.89 -0.82
C SER A 47 -5.55 4.48 -1.43
N VAL A 48 -6.21 4.30 -2.58
CA VAL A 48 -6.17 3.05 -3.35
C VAL A 48 -4.80 2.85 -4.03
N ALA A 49 -4.18 3.92 -4.53
CA ALA A 49 -2.90 3.86 -5.25
C ALA A 49 -1.67 3.73 -4.35
N ILE A 50 -1.68 4.32 -3.15
CA ILE A 50 -0.54 4.35 -2.23
C ILE A 50 -0.08 2.93 -1.81
N PRO A 51 -0.95 2.02 -1.33
CA PRO A 51 -0.52 0.70 -0.87
C PRO A 51 0.24 -0.15 -1.91
N PRO A 52 -0.25 -0.32 -3.16
CA PRO A 52 0.51 -1.06 -4.17
C PRO A 52 1.80 -0.35 -4.57
N ALA A 53 1.78 0.98 -4.68
CA ALA A 53 3.00 1.76 -4.98
C ALA A 53 4.06 1.60 -3.87
N ALA A 54 3.67 1.76 -2.60
CA ALA A 54 4.56 1.59 -1.46
C ALA A 54 5.15 0.17 -1.39
N THR A 55 4.32 -0.84 -1.65
CA THR A 55 4.76 -2.25 -1.70
C THR A 55 5.79 -2.44 -2.82
N TRP A 56 5.50 -1.92 -4.02
CA TRP A 56 6.43 -1.99 -5.15
C TRP A 56 7.76 -1.30 -4.84
N HIS A 57 7.74 -0.06 -4.35
CA HIS A 57 8.94 0.68 -3.99
C HIS A 57 9.77 -0.05 -2.93
N ARG A 58 9.13 -0.62 -1.90
CA ARG A 58 9.82 -1.40 -0.86
C ARG A 58 10.48 -2.66 -1.44
N LEU A 59 9.75 -3.42 -2.26
CA LEU A 59 10.28 -4.65 -2.87
C LEU A 59 11.41 -4.35 -3.88
N ALA A 60 11.23 -3.35 -4.73
CA ALA A 60 12.24 -2.92 -5.69
C ALA A 60 13.51 -2.45 -4.98
N GLY A 61 13.37 -1.66 -3.90
CA GLY A 61 14.50 -1.24 -3.08
C GLY A 61 15.21 -2.41 -2.42
N ALA A 62 14.47 -3.32 -1.78
CA ALA A 62 15.03 -4.51 -1.13
C ALA A 62 15.78 -5.40 -2.13
N TRP A 63 15.23 -5.58 -3.33
CA TRP A 63 15.86 -6.37 -4.37
C TRP A 63 17.13 -5.70 -4.91
N ARG A 64 17.05 -4.41 -5.25
CA ARG A 64 18.17 -3.63 -5.80
C ARG A 64 19.34 -3.54 -4.83
N HIS A 65 19.07 -3.40 -3.54
CA HIS A 65 20.06 -3.20 -2.50
C HIS A 65 20.28 -4.43 -1.62
N ARG A 66 19.97 -5.63 -2.12
CA ARG A 66 20.07 -6.89 -1.36
C ARG A 66 21.46 -7.21 -0.80
N ASN A 67 22.52 -6.63 -1.38
CA ASN A 67 23.91 -6.81 -0.94
C ASN A 67 24.45 -5.59 -0.18
N ALA A 68 23.61 -4.58 0.10
CA ALA A 68 24.05 -3.42 0.84
C ALA A 68 24.39 -3.84 2.29
N PRO A 69 25.55 -3.44 2.83
CA PRO A 69 25.87 -3.68 4.22
C PRO A 69 24.87 -2.94 5.13
N ALA A 70 24.69 -3.43 6.36
CA ALA A 70 23.87 -2.73 7.34
C ALA A 70 24.32 -1.28 7.51
N TRP A 71 23.34 -0.37 7.59
CA TRP A 71 23.61 1.03 7.87
C TRP A 71 24.37 1.17 9.19
N ARG A 72 25.57 1.74 9.14
CA ARG A 72 26.32 2.11 10.34
C ARG A 72 26.06 3.58 10.59
N GLU A 73 25.24 3.87 11.59
CA GLU A 73 25.08 5.23 12.09
C GLU A 73 26.44 5.68 12.64
N THR A 74 27.05 6.67 12.00
CA THR A 74 28.25 7.29 12.53
C THR A 74 27.82 8.11 13.74
N VAL A 75 28.13 7.61 14.94
CA VAL A 75 27.97 8.34 16.19
C VAL A 75 28.61 9.72 16.01
N ARG A 76 27.81 10.77 16.14
CA ARG A 76 28.26 12.16 16.22
C ARG A 76 28.37 12.57 17.67
#